data_AF-A0A067N371-F1
#
_entry.id   AF-A0A067N371-F1
#
_cell.length_a   1.000
_cell.length_b   1.000
_cell.length_c   1.000
_cell.angle_alpha   90.00
_cell.angle_beta   90.00
_cell.angle_gamma   90.00
#
_symmetry.space_group_name_H-M   'P 1'
#
loop_
_entity.id
_entity.type
_entity.pdbx_description
1 polymer ?
#
loop_
_entity_poly.entity_id
_entity_poly.type
_entity_poly.pdbx_seq_one_letter_code
_entity_poly.pdbx_strand_id
1 'polypeptide(L)'
;LLPSSYTPEEQTKYKLEALAATEQRFREAQAHEALGDLRIAIKRRAFGLKLKKGNKSGRGQKANTRMQTQLRALQADVVKHAEKYRSARKALRSLGMPKEDKTFRPLEPEDLWGSHMDDGWENESMLDVTTGEGKRHVSWIWLTERVSTAASTDASWAKEADRVLWFRARARRDRWLEEVEILEAEIARSEKYFQFYAEAWRRQVGANPDTQLGRGRNAYCHKMERVYKYLVEQLRMPLPETKATSDEQPPETDE
;
A
#
# COMPACT_ATOMS: atom_id res chain seq x y z
N LEU A 1 -18.78 38.71 0.48
CA LEU A 1 -17.51 38.65 -0.27
C LEU A 1 -16.41 38.45 0.76
N LEU A 2 -15.51 37.50 0.55
CA LEU A 2 -14.41 37.18 1.47
C LEU A 2 -13.09 37.72 0.90
N PRO A 3 -12.08 38.05 1.72
CA PRO A 3 -10.74 38.46 1.27
C PRO A 3 -10.16 37.59 0.14
N SER A 4 -10.37 36.27 0.17
CA SER A 4 -9.94 35.33 -0.86
C SER A 4 -10.54 35.54 -2.26
N SER A 5 -11.58 36.36 -2.39
CA SER A 5 -12.19 36.73 -3.69
C SER A 5 -11.49 37.91 -4.37
N TYR A 6 -10.61 38.62 -3.64
CA TYR A 6 -9.86 39.78 -4.13
C TYR A 6 -8.42 39.40 -4.45
N THR A 7 -7.81 40.09 -5.41
CA THR A 7 -6.37 39.91 -5.69
C THR A 7 -5.53 40.45 -4.52
N PRO A 8 -4.29 39.99 -4.33
CA PRO A 8 -3.40 40.50 -3.28
C PRO A 8 -3.18 42.03 -3.37
N GLU A 9 -3.24 42.60 -4.57
CA GLU A 9 -3.16 44.05 -4.81
C GLU A 9 -4.42 44.80 -4.32
N GLU A 10 -5.60 44.20 -4.46
CA GLU A 10 -6.85 44.76 -3.93
C GLU A 10 -6.93 44.62 -2.41
N GLN A 11 -6.40 43.52 -1.85
CA GLN A 11 -6.39 43.31 -0.40
C GLN A 11 -5.54 44.38 0.32
N THR A 12 -4.39 44.76 -0.24
CA THR A 12 -3.55 45.84 0.27
C THR A 12 -4.22 47.20 0.10
N LYS A 13 -4.85 47.45 -1.05
CA LYS A 13 -5.62 48.69 -1.32
C LYS A 13 -6.75 48.91 -0.32
N TYR A 14 -7.48 47.87 0.04
CA TYR A 14 -8.61 47.94 0.99
C TYR A 14 -8.19 47.70 2.46
N LYS A 15 -6.89 47.57 2.76
CA LYS A 15 -6.35 47.31 4.11
C LYS A 15 -6.98 46.06 4.78
N LEU A 16 -7.19 45.01 3.99
CA LEU A 16 -7.85 43.77 4.43
C LEU A 16 -6.89 42.73 5.02
N GLU A 17 -5.63 43.09 5.27
CA GLU A 17 -4.56 42.16 5.68
C GLU A 17 -4.89 41.39 6.96
N ALA A 18 -5.42 42.06 7.98
CA ALA A 18 -5.83 41.41 9.22
C ALA A 18 -6.98 40.41 9.00
N LEU A 19 -7.94 40.76 8.14
CA LEU A 19 -9.07 39.90 7.79
C LEU A 19 -8.61 38.72 6.93
N ALA A 20 -7.68 38.94 6.01
CA ALA A 20 -7.06 37.90 5.19
C ALA A 20 -6.32 36.86 6.06
N ALA A 21 -5.57 37.31 7.07
CA ALA A 21 -4.90 36.41 8.03
C ALA A 21 -5.91 35.58 8.84
N THR A 22 -7.03 36.18 9.27
CA THR A 22 -8.08 35.41 9.94
C THR A 22 -8.77 34.42 9.00
N GLU A 23 -9.07 34.81 7.76
CA GLU A 23 -9.66 33.92 6.77
C GLU A 23 -8.71 32.75 6.49
N GLN A 24 -7.41 33.01 6.33
CA GLN A 24 -6.42 31.97 6.07
C GLN A 24 -6.49 30.86 7.13
N ARG A 25 -6.51 31.20 8.43
CA ARG A 25 -6.64 30.23 9.51
C ARG A 25 -7.93 29.40 9.42
N PHE A 26 -9.05 30.04 9.08
CA PHE A 26 -10.31 29.33 8.87
C PHE A 26 -10.25 28.40 7.66
N ARG A 27 -9.56 28.80 6.58
CA ARG A 27 -9.39 27.96 5.38
C ARG A 27 -8.46 26.78 5.63
N GLU A 28 -7.41 26.95 6.43
CA GLU A 28 -6.54 25.86 6.87
C GLU A 28 -7.35 24.83 7.68
N ALA A 29 -8.14 25.29 8.66
CA ALA A 29 -9.04 24.42 9.42
C ALA A 29 -10.06 23.71 8.50
N GLN A 30 -10.67 24.44 7.57
CA GLN A 30 -11.62 23.89 6.59
C GLN A 30 -10.95 22.84 5.69
N ALA A 31 -9.69 23.04 5.29
CA ALA A 31 -8.95 22.10 4.48
C ALA A 31 -8.63 20.81 5.26
N HIS A 32 -8.21 20.92 6.53
CA HIS A 32 -8.00 19.76 7.39
C HIS A 32 -9.28 18.96 7.62
N GLU A 33 -10.40 19.63 7.91
CA GLU A 33 -11.70 18.99 8.09
C GLU A 33 -12.15 18.29 6.80
N ALA A 34 -12.03 18.96 5.64
CA ALA A 34 -12.38 18.38 4.35
C ALA A 34 -11.53 17.15 4.01
N LEU A 35 -10.23 17.14 4.34
CA LEU A 35 -9.37 15.96 4.20
C LEU A 35 -9.77 14.84 5.14
N GLY A 36 -10.11 15.15 6.39
CA GLY A 36 -10.62 14.20 7.37
C GLY A 36 -11.87 13.48 6.85
N ASP A 37 -12.87 14.25 6.42
CA ASP A 37 -14.10 13.71 5.85
C ASP A 37 -13.85 12.91 4.57
N LEU A 38 -12.97 13.41 3.69
CA LEU A 38 -12.62 12.73 2.44
C LEU A 38 -12.04 11.33 2.71
N ARG A 39 -11.13 11.21 3.68
CA ARG A 39 -10.57 9.91 4.11
C ARG A 39 -11.67 8.96 4.59
N ILE A 40 -12.63 9.46 5.36
CA ILE A 40 -13.77 8.65 5.85
C ILE A 40 -14.63 8.20 4.67
N ALA A 41 -14.97 9.10 3.75
CA ALA A 41 -15.76 8.80 2.56
C ALA A 41 -15.08 7.75 1.68
N ILE A 42 -13.76 7.86 1.46
CA ILE A 42 -12.97 6.88 0.70
C ILE A 42 -13.01 5.51 1.39
N LYS A 43 -12.78 5.44 2.72
CA LYS A 43 -12.88 4.19 3.48
C LYS A 43 -14.26 3.54 3.36
N ARG A 44 -15.33 4.33 3.47
CA ARG A 44 -16.71 3.84 3.35
C ARG A 44 -16.99 3.25 1.99
N ARG A 45 -16.58 3.97 0.94
CA ARG A 45 -16.70 3.47 -0.44
C ARG A 45 -15.93 2.16 -0.63
N ALA A 46 -14.69 2.09 -0.16
CA ALA A 46 -13.87 0.87 -0.24
C ALA A 46 -14.52 -0.31 0.50
N PHE A 47 -15.08 -0.08 1.68
CA PHE A 47 -15.82 -1.10 2.43
C PHE A 47 -17.10 -1.53 1.71
N GLY A 48 -17.85 -0.58 1.13
CA GLY A 48 -19.04 -0.87 0.32
C GLY A 48 -18.73 -1.74 -0.91
N LEU A 49 -17.59 -1.51 -1.57
CA LEU A 49 -17.13 -2.35 -2.68
C LEU A 49 -16.79 -3.77 -2.23
N LYS A 50 -16.12 -3.92 -1.08
CA LYS A 50 -15.87 -5.23 -0.46
C LYS A 50 -17.16 -5.98 -0.14
N LEU A 51 -18.16 -5.30 0.43
CA LEU A 51 -19.46 -5.90 0.70
C LEU A 51 -20.18 -6.37 -0.56
N LYS A 52 -20.12 -5.60 -1.65
CA LYS A 52 -20.71 -5.98 -2.94
C LYS A 52 -20.07 -7.26 -3.50
N LYS A 53 -18.76 -7.42 -3.35
CA LYS A 53 -17.98 -8.58 -3.85
C LYS A 53 -18.09 -9.81 -2.97
N GLY A 54 -18.36 -9.64 -1.69
CA GLY A 54 -18.47 -10.76 -0.77
C GLY A 54 -19.64 -11.69 -1.10
N ASN A 55 -19.48 -12.97 -0.75
CA ASN A 55 -20.50 -14.03 -0.93
C ASN A 55 -21.84 -13.75 -0.20
N LYS A 56 -21.85 -12.75 0.70
CA LYS A 56 -23.03 -12.29 1.46
C LYS A 56 -23.87 -11.24 0.70
N SER A 57 -23.43 -10.81 -0.48
CA SER A 57 -24.17 -9.86 -1.30
C SER A 57 -25.48 -10.49 -1.81
N GLY A 58 -26.56 -9.71 -1.78
CA GLY A 58 -27.86 -10.17 -2.26
C GLY A 58 -27.78 -10.57 -3.74
N ARG A 59 -28.21 -11.80 -4.06
CA ARG A 59 -28.23 -12.29 -5.44
C ARG A 59 -29.44 -11.73 -6.19
N GLY A 60 -29.24 -11.42 -7.48
CA GLY A 60 -30.29 -10.95 -8.39
C GLY A 60 -30.22 -9.46 -8.76
N GLN A 61 -30.95 -9.10 -9.82
CA GLN A 61 -30.99 -7.76 -10.42
C GLN A 61 -31.31 -6.66 -9.38
N LYS A 62 -32.42 -6.80 -8.64
CA LYS A 62 -32.87 -5.78 -7.67
C LYS A 62 -31.85 -5.49 -6.57
N ALA A 63 -31.21 -6.53 -6.04
CA ALA A 63 -30.18 -6.39 -5.02
C ALA A 63 -28.93 -5.71 -5.57
N ASN A 64 -28.50 -6.08 -6.78
CA ASN A 64 -27.37 -5.44 -7.46
C ASN A 64 -27.64 -3.96 -7.73
N THR A 65 -28.83 -3.60 -8.24
CA THR A 65 -29.21 -2.21 -8.47
C THR A 65 -29.20 -1.40 -7.18
N ARG A 66 -29.75 -1.94 -6.07
CA ARG A 66 -29.70 -1.26 -4.75
C ARG A 66 -28.27 -1.03 -4.27
N MET A 67 -27.41 -2.04 -4.38
CA MET A 67 -25.99 -1.93 -4.02
C MET A 67 -25.27 -0.89 -4.89
N GLN A 68 -25.55 -0.85 -6.20
CA GLN A 68 -24.99 0.17 -7.09
C GLN A 68 -25.46 1.58 -6.71
N THR A 69 -26.74 1.77 -6.37
CA THR A 69 -27.24 3.07 -5.90
C THR A 69 -26.51 3.52 -4.63
N GLN A 70 -26.30 2.62 -3.66
CA GLN A 70 -25.52 2.94 -2.46
C GLN A 70 -24.07 3.30 -2.79
N LEU A 71 -23.42 2.55 -3.70
CA LEU A 71 -22.05 2.86 -4.13
C LEU A 71 -21.95 4.20 -4.87
N ARG A 72 -22.99 4.58 -5.63
CA ARG A 72 -23.06 5.89 -6.29
C ARG A 72 -23.21 7.01 -5.25
N ALA A 73 -24.03 6.82 -4.22
CA ALA A 73 -24.13 7.77 -3.11
C ALA A 73 -22.78 7.96 -2.39
N LEU A 74 -22.09 6.86 -2.07
CA LEU A 74 -20.76 6.92 -1.46
C LEU A 74 -19.71 7.59 -2.38
N GLN A 75 -19.80 7.38 -3.70
CA GLN A 75 -18.94 8.11 -4.66
C GLN A 75 -19.25 9.61 -4.65
N ALA A 76 -20.53 9.97 -4.61
CA ALA A 76 -20.95 11.37 -4.58
C ALA A 76 -20.43 12.06 -3.31
N ASP A 77 -20.41 11.37 -2.17
CA ASP A 77 -19.80 11.89 -0.93
C ASP A 77 -18.29 12.13 -1.11
N VAL A 78 -17.55 11.19 -1.72
CA VAL A 78 -16.12 11.37 -2.02
C VAL A 78 -15.90 12.61 -2.89
N VAL A 79 -16.67 12.78 -3.97
CA VAL A 79 -16.56 13.94 -4.87
C VAL A 79 -16.89 15.22 -4.12
N LYS A 80 -17.95 15.24 -3.31
CA LYS A 80 -18.36 16.39 -2.50
C LYS A 80 -17.24 16.85 -1.54
N HIS A 81 -16.61 15.93 -0.81
CA HIS A 81 -15.53 16.28 0.11
C HIS A 81 -14.25 16.68 -0.64
N ALA A 82 -13.97 16.07 -1.79
CA ALA A 82 -12.88 16.48 -2.68
C ALA A 82 -13.05 17.91 -3.21
N GLU A 83 -14.26 18.28 -3.62
CA GLU A 83 -14.58 19.64 -4.07
C GLU A 83 -14.46 20.67 -2.95
N LYS A 84 -14.90 20.33 -1.73
CA LYS A 84 -14.68 21.17 -0.54
C LYS A 84 -13.20 21.45 -0.34
N TYR A 85 -12.36 20.42 -0.37
CA TYR A 85 -10.90 20.58 -0.26
C TYR A 85 -10.33 21.44 -1.39
N ARG A 86 -10.69 21.16 -2.64
CA ARG A 86 -10.25 21.95 -3.81
C ARG A 86 -10.65 23.42 -3.71
N SER A 87 -11.86 23.71 -3.20
CA SER A 87 -12.33 25.07 -2.98
C SER A 87 -11.56 25.79 -1.87
N ALA A 88 -11.29 25.11 -0.75
CA ALA A 88 -10.50 25.65 0.36
C ALA A 88 -9.05 25.93 -0.09
N ARG A 89 -8.44 24.99 -0.82
CA ARG A 89 -7.10 25.17 -1.39
C ARG A 89 -7.04 26.31 -2.40
N LYS A 90 -8.07 26.49 -3.24
CA LYS A 90 -8.14 27.62 -4.17
C LYS A 90 -8.17 28.96 -3.42
N ALA A 91 -8.91 29.05 -2.33
CA ALA A 91 -8.95 30.23 -1.47
C ALA A 91 -7.61 30.47 -0.75
N LEU A 92 -6.95 29.41 -0.25
CA LEU A 92 -5.61 29.53 0.34
C LEU A 92 -4.58 30.03 -0.68
N ARG A 93 -4.67 29.58 -1.93
CA ARG A 93 -3.81 30.07 -3.01
C ARG A 93 -4.03 31.54 -3.34
N SER A 94 -5.27 32.06 -3.27
CA SER A 94 -5.52 33.49 -3.50
C SER A 94 -5.08 34.38 -2.34
N LEU A 95 -4.98 33.82 -1.13
CA LEU A 95 -4.42 34.48 0.06
C LEU A 95 -2.89 34.46 0.14
N GLY A 96 -2.20 33.85 -0.84
CA GLY A 96 -0.73 33.88 -0.94
C GLY A 96 -0.02 32.59 -0.53
N MET A 97 -0.74 31.47 -0.34
CA MET A 97 -0.11 30.17 -0.08
C MET A 97 0.78 29.73 -1.27
N PRO A 98 2.02 29.27 -1.02
CA PRO A 98 2.89 28.75 -2.06
C PRO A 98 2.28 27.53 -2.77
N LYS A 99 2.59 27.37 -4.05
CA LYS A 99 2.01 26.31 -4.91
C LYS A 99 2.36 24.90 -4.40
N GLU A 100 3.56 24.72 -3.86
CA GLU A 100 4.13 23.46 -3.40
C GLU A 100 4.24 23.41 -1.87
N ASP A 101 3.11 23.58 -1.18
CA ASP A 101 3.04 23.33 0.26
C ASP A 101 3.06 21.82 0.53
N LYS A 102 3.92 21.37 1.44
CA LYS A 102 4.02 19.97 1.85
C LYS A 102 2.75 19.48 2.55
N THR A 103 2.03 20.40 3.22
CA THR A 103 0.83 20.11 4.02
C THR A 103 -0.43 20.03 3.16
N PHE A 104 -0.61 20.98 2.23
CA PHE A 104 -1.81 21.10 1.38
C PHE A 104 -1.49 20.91 -0.11
N ARG A 105 -1.20 19.65 -0.47
CA ARG A 105 -0.87 19.26 -1.85
C ARG A 105 -2.09 19.32 -2.78
N PRO A 106 -1.90 19.50 -4.10
CA PRO A 106 -2.98 19.35 -5.06
C PRO A 106 -3.59 17.94 -4.97
N LEU A 107 -4.92 17.87 -5.06
CA LEU A 107 -5.67 16.62 -4.99
C LEU A 107 -5.97 16.13 -6.40
N GLU A 108 -5.15 15.20 -6.87
CA GLU A 108 -5.31 14.60 -8.18
C GLU A 108 -6.41 13.53 -8.16
N PRO A 109 -7.03 13.21 -9.32
CA PRO A 109 -7.97 12.11 -9.41
C PRO A 109 -7.40 10.81 -8.83
N GLU A 110 -6.12 10.53 -9.07
CA GLU A 110 -5.39 9.36 -8.57
C GLU A 110 -5.30 9.30 -7.04
N ASP A 111 -5.47 10.41 -6.33
CA ASP A 111 -5.52 10.41 -4.86
C ASP A 111 -6.90 10.01 -4.33
N LEU A 112 -7.95 10.21 -5.12
CA LEU A 112 -9.33 9.85 -4.78
C LEU A 112 -9.58 8.34 -4.93
N TRP A 113 -8.79 7.72 -5.79
CA TRP A 113 -8.79 6.29 -6.04
C TRP A 113 -7.57 5.70 -5.35
N GLY A 114 -7.73 4.73 -4.45
CA GLY A 114 -6.56 3.98 -3.98
C GLY A 114 -5.98 3.17 -5.14
N SER A 115 -5.12 3.75 -5.97
CA SER A 115 -4.49 3.04 -7.08
C SER A 115 -3.19 3.70 -7.53
N HIS A 116 -2.09 3.09 -7.10
CA HIS A 116 -1.03 2.73 -8.02
C HIS A 116 -1.17 1.22 -8.25
N MET A 117 -2.14 0.79 -9.07
CA MET A 117 -2.28 -0.61 -9.49
C MET A 117 -2.24 -0.66 -11.01
N ASP A 118 -1.07 -1.04 -11.53
CA ASP A 118 -0.96 -1.68 -12.84
C ASP A 118 -1.63 -3.06 -12.72
N ASP A 119 -2.47 -3.39 -13.69
CA ASP A 119 -3.28 -4.62 -13.84
C ASP A 119 -4.27 -4.99 -12.72
N GLY A 120 -5.44 -4.34 -12.73
CA GLY A 120 -6.66 -4.92 -12.17
C GLY A 120 -7.60 -3.89 -11.56
N TRP A 121 -8.51 -3.35 -12.37
CA TRP A 121 -9.45 -2.28 -11.98
C TRP A 121 -10.53 -2.67 -10.95
N GLU A 122 -10.32 -3.75 -10.19
CA GLU A 122 -11.30 -4.27 -9.24
C GLU A 122 -10.68 -4.97 -8.02
N ASN A 123 -9.36 -5.00 -7.85
CA ASN A 123 -8.77 -5.79 -6.78
C ASN A 123 -8.51 -4.93 -5.54
N GLU A 124 -9.26 -5.27 -4.49
CA GLU A 124 -8.90 -5.10 -3.09
C GLU A 124 -8.54 -3.69 -2.60
N SER A 125 -9.40 -3.20 -1.69
CA SER A 125 -9.12 -2.19 -0.68
C SER A 125 -7.63 -1.99 -0.43
N MET A 126 -7.21 -0.73 -0.29
CA MET A 126 -5.90 -0.21 0.16
C MET A 126 -5.11 -1.04 1.21
N LEU A 127 -5.72 -2.06 1.82
CA LEU A 127 -5.22 -2.90 2.91
C LEU A 127 -5.24 -4.42 2.65
N ASP A 128 -5.85 -4.85 1.56
CA ASP A 128 -5.63 -6.20 1.03
C ASP A 128 -4.61 -6.07 -0.09
N VAL A 129 -3.41 -6.54 0.23
CA VAL A 129 -2.28 -6.66 -0.68
C VAL A 129 -2.27 -8.11 -1.10
N THR A 130 -2.38 -8.37 -2.39
CA THR A 130 -2.18 -9.71 -2.96
C THR A 130 -0.70 -9.95 -3.20
N THR A 131 -0.31 -11.23 -3.29
CA THR A 131 1.07 -11.63 -3.55
C THR A 131 1.57 -11.00 -4.86
N GLY A 132 2.64 -10.20 -4.80
CA GLY A 132 3.27 -9.54 -5.97
C GLY A 132 3.30 -8.00 -5.93
N GLU A 133 2.63 -7.36 -4.97
CA GLU A 133 2.40 -5.91 -4.96
C GLU A 133 3.30 -5.12 -3.99
N GLY A 134 4.59 -5.49 -3.88
CA GLY A 134 5.53 -4.88 -2.92
C GLY A 134 5.83 -3.37 -3.09
N LYS A 135 5.20 -2.69 -4.05
CA LYS A 135 5.49 -1.29 -4.45
C LYS A 135 4.28 -0.36 -4.37
N ARG A 136 3.25 -0.66 -3.57
CA ARG A 136 2.11 0.26 -3.41
C ARG A 136 2.55 1.52 -2.66
N HIS A 137 2.55 2.66 -3.34
CA HIS A 137 2.74 3.97 -2.69
C HIS A 137 1.43 4.40 -2.03
N VAL A 138 1.47 4.74 -0.75
CA VAL A 138 0.30 5.30 -0.05
C VAL A 138 0.15 6.77 -0.48
N SER A 139 -1.06 7.18 -0.90
CA SER A 139 -1.30 8.58 -1.25
C SER A 139 -1.02 9.51 -0.08
N TRP A 140 -0.49 10.70 -0.37
CA TRP A 140 -0.13 11.72 0.62
C TRP A 140 -1.29 12.11 1.54
N ILE A 141 -2.53 11.94 1.08
CA ILE A 141 -3.72 12.21 1.89
C ILE A 141 -3.76 11.32 3.14
N TRP A 142 -3.05 10.20 3.19
CA TRP A 142 -3.01 9.31 4.37
C TRP A 142 -1.80 9.54 5.27
N LEU A 143 -0.76 10.19 4.75
CA LEU A 143 0.51 10.47 5.44
C LEU A 143 0.48 11.78 6.22
N THR A 144 -0.51 12.63 5.96
CA THR A 144 -0.68 13.93 6.62
C THR A 144 -1.32 13.78 8.00
N GLU A 145 -0.85 14.61 8.94
CA GLU A 145 -1.29 14.60 10.33
C GLU A 145 -2.82 14.69 10.47
N ARG A 146 -3.37 13.94 11.43
CA ARG A 146 -4.81 13.82 11.63
C ARG A 146 -5.24 14.82 12.69
N VAL A 147 -5.88 15.91 12.26
CA VAL A 147 -6.63 16.76 13.19
C VAL A 147 -7.83 15.96 13.70
N SER A 148 -7.90 15.77 15.01
CA SER A 148 -9.02 15.09 15.67
C SER A 148 -10.32 15.82 15.37
N THR A 149 -11.19 15.22 14.55
CA THR A 149 -12.53 15.73 14.31
C THR A 149 -13.42 15.47 15.55
N ALA A 150 -14.41 16.34 15.76
CA ALA A 150 -15.38 16.22 16.83
C ALA A 150 -16.04 14.82 16.86
N ALA A 151 -16.44 14.36 18.04
CA ALA A 151 -17.00 13.02 18.25
C ALA A 151 -18.31 12.81 17.47
N SER A 152 -18.19 12.33 16.23
CA SER A 152 -19.30 11.92 15.37
C SER A 152 -19.34 10.40 15.21
N THR A 153 -20.50 9.86 14.86
CA THR A 153 -20.66 8.43 14.52
C THR A 153 -19.69 8.02 13.41
N ASP A 154 -19.44 8.92 12.46
CA ASP A 154 -18.53 8.73 11.34
C ASP A 154 -17.07 8.63 11.79
N ALA A 155 -16.66 9.47 12.75
CA ALA A 155 -15.33 9.42 13.36
C ALA A 155 -15.14 8.14 14.18
N SER A 156 -16.17 7.69 14.91
CA SER A 156 -16.13 6.41 15.65
C SER A 156 -15.96 5.21 14.71
N TRP A 157 -16.76 5.15 13.64
CA TRP A 157 -16.64 4.11 12.62
C TRP A 157 -15.26 4.12 11.95
N ALA A 158 -14.73 5.30 11.65
CA ALA A 158 -13.42 5.45 11.02
C ALA A 158 -12.27 4.96 11.93
N LYS A 159 -12.35 5.22 13.24
CA LYS A 159 -11.39 4.72 14.24
C LYS A 159 -11.42 3.19 14.32
N GLU A 160 -12.61 2.60 14.34
CA GLU A 160 -12.75 1.14 14.34
C GLU A 160 -12.23 0.53 13.03
N ALA A 161 -12.50 1.18 11.90
CA ALA A 161 -11.91 0.79 10.63
C ALA A 161 -10.37 0.80 10.72
N ASP A 162 -9.76 1.91 11.16
CA ASP A 162 -8.30 1.99 11.33
C ASP A 162 -7.73 0.90 12.25
N ARG A 163 -8.43 0.56 13.34
CA ARG A 163 -8.04 -0.54 14.23
C ARG A 163 -7.98 -1.87 13.50
N VAL A 164 -9.04 -2.24 12.76
CA VAL A 164 -9.08 -3.48 11.95
C VAL A 164 -7.95 -3.51 10.93
N LEU A 165 -7.71 -2.36 10.29
CA LEU A 165 -6.66 -2.19 9.30
C LEU A 165 -5.26 -2.37 9.89
N TRP A 166 -5.01 -1.81 11.06
CA TRP A 166 -3.76 -1.98 11.80
C TRP A 166 -3.52 -3.45 12.17
N PHE A 167 -4.53 -4.14 12.71
CA PHE A 167 -4.39 -5.57 13.04
C PHE A 167 -4.08 -6.43 11.81
N ARG A 168 -4.69 -6.13 10.65
CA ARG A 168 -4.37 -6.83 9.40
C ARG A 168 -2.95 -6.55 8.92
N ALA A 169 -2.51 -5.30 8.96
CA ALA A 169 -1.15 -4.93 8.58
C ALA A 169 -0.11 -5.59 9.49
N ARG A 170 -0.36 -5.58 10.81
CA ARG A 170 0.45 -6.28 11.80
C ARG A 170 0.52 -7.79 11.54
N ALA A 171 -0.63 -8.46 11.40
CA ALA A 171 -0.67 -9.89 11.13
C ALA A 171 -0.04 -10.27 9.77
N ARG A 172 -0.01 -9.34 8.81
CA ARG A 172 0.70 -9.53 7.55
C ARG A 172 2.21 -9.43 7.75
N ARG A 173 2.69 -8.39 8.45
CA ARG A 173 4.10 -8.25 8.82
C ARG A 173 4.58 -9.49 9.58
N ASP A 174 3.83 -9.95 10.57
CA ASP A 174 4.19 -11.11 11.40
C ASP A 174 4.31 -12.38 10.54
N ARG A 175 3.37 -12.62 9.61
CA ARG A 175 3.49 -13.71 8.63
C ARG A 175 4.70 -13.57 7.71
N TRP A 176 5.02 -12.37 7.24
CA TRP A 176 6.22 -12.18 6.40
C TRP A 176 7.50 -12.50 7.15
N LEU A 177 7.57 -12.20 8.45
CA LEU A 177 8.70 -12.60 9.29
C LEU A 177 8.77 -14.13 9.41
N GLU A 178 7.63 -14.79 9.65
CA GLU A 178 7.55 -16.26 9.66
C GLU A 178 7.99 -16.87 8.32
N GLU A 179 7.56 -16.32 7.18
CA GLU A 179 7.96 -16.80 5.85
C GLU A 179 9.47 -16.64 5.60
N VAL A 180 10.10 -15.57 6.11
CA VAL A 180 11.55 -15.41 6.04
C VAL A 180 12.25 -16.50 6.86
N GLU A 181 11.82 -16.73 8.10
CA GLU A 181 12.37 -17.78 8.96
C GLU A 181 12.19 -19.18 8.35
N ILE A 182 11.01 -19.46 7.76
CA ILE A 182 10.72 -20.70 7.05
C ILE A 182 11.64 -20.85 5.84
N LEU A 183 11.80 -19.81 5.03
CA LEU A 183 12.63 -19.84 3.82
C LEU A 183 14.11 -20.06 4.15
N GLU A 184 14.63 -19.42 5.20
CA GLU A 184 15.98 -19.68 5.69
C GLU A 184 16.16 -21.15 6.11
N ALA A 185 15.20 -21.70 6.85
CA ALA A 185 15.22 -23.10 7.25
C ALA A 185 15.08 -24.06 6.05
N GLU A 186 14.28 -23.70 5.05
CA GLU A 186 14.11 -24.47 3.81
C GLU A 186 15.35 -24.47 2.94
N ILE A 187 16.06 -23.34 2.82
CA ILE A 187 17.35 -23.25 2.12
C ILE A 187 18.36 -24.17 2.81
N ALA A 188 18.48 -24.08 4.14
CA ALA A 188 19.40 -24.93 4.91
C ALA A 188 19.06 -26.43 4.79
N ARG A 189 17.77 -26.78 4.77
CA ARG A 189 17.31 -28.16 4.56
C ARG A 189 17.60 -28.65 3.14
N SER A 190 17.37 -27.80 2.15
CA SER A 190 17.62 -28.10 0.73
C SER A 190 19.10 -28.34 0.47
N GLU A 191 19.98 -27.55 1.08
CA GLU A 191 21.43 -27.77 1.02
C GLU A 191 21.81 -29.16 1.55
N LYS A 192 21.35 -29.51 2.77
CA LYS A 192 21.60 -30.82 3.37
C LYS A 192 21.05 -31.96 2.51
N TYR A 193 19.86 -31.78 1.94
CA TYR A 193 19.23 -32.74 1.04
C TYR A 193 20.08 -32.97 -0.22
N PHE A 194 20.52 -31.90 -0.88
CA PHE A 194 21.36 -32.02 -2.08
C PHE A 194 22.73 -32.63 -1.77
N GLN A 195 23.37 -32.27 -0.65
CA GLN A 195 24.61 -32.91 -0.20
C GLN A 195 24.42 -34.41 0.02
N PHE A 196 23.35 -34.81 0.73
CA PHE A 196 23.02 -36.21 0.97
C PHE A 196 22.85 -36.99 -0.34
N TYR A 197 22.10 -36.45 -1.31
CA TYR A 197 21.89 -37.12 -2.59
C TYR A 197 23.16 -37.16 -3.45
N ALA A 198 24.01 -36.13 -3.42
CA ALA A 198 25.31 -36.16 -4.09
C ALA A 198 26.18 -37.32 -3.55
N GLU A 199 26.21 -37.51 -2.23
CA GLU A 199 26.91 -38.65 -1.62
C GLU A 199 26.26 -39.99 -1.93
N ALA A 200 24.93 -40.07 -1.92
CA ALA A 200 24.20 -41.30 -2.24
C ALA A 200 24.51 -41.78 -3.67
N TRP A 201 24.53 -40.87 -4.64
CA TRP A 201 24.93 -41.18 -6.02
C TRP A 201 26.40 -41.59 -6.12
N ARG A 202 27.30 -40.93 -5.37
CA ARG A 202 28.71 -41.33 -5.29
C ARG A 202 28.88 -42.75 -4.74
N ARG A 203 28.15 -43.12 -3.68
CA ARG A 203 28.20 -44.46 -3.07
C ARG A 203 27.72 -45.57 -4.01
N GLN A 204 26.89 -45.25 -5.00
CA GLN A 204 26.38 -46.22 -5.97
C GLN A 204 27.35 -46.56 -7.12
N VAL A 205 28.47 -45.83 -7.23
CA VAL A 205 29.52 -46.07 -8.23
C VAL A 205 30.23 -47.38 -7.91
N GLY A 206 30.15 -48.36 -8.82
CA GLY A 206 30.83 -49.64 -8.67
C GLY A 206 32.32 -49.54 -8.99
N ALA A 207 33.16 -50.29 -8.27
CA ALA A 207 34.59 -50.39 -8.58
C ALA A 207 34.80 -51.16 -9.90
N ASN A 208 35.61 -50.60 -10.80
CA ASN A 208 36.02 -51.19 -12.09
C ASN A 208 34.91 -51.98 -12.83
N PRO A 209 33.95 -51.31 -13.50
CA PRO A 209 32.94 -51.99 -14.27
C PRO A 209 33.51 -52.58 -15.58
N ASP A 210 33.61 -53.90 -15.63
CA ASP A 210 34.05 -54.63 -16.83
C ASP A 210 33.01 -54.59 -17.96
N THR A 211 31.72 -54.51 -17.61
CA THR A 211 30.61 -54.46 -18.57
C THR A 211 30.32 -53.03 -19.06
N GLN A 212 29.93 -52.88 -20.32
CA GLN A 212 29.49 -51.59 -20.89
C GLN A 212 28.31 -50.98 -20.11
N LEU A 213 27.36 -51.81 -19.66
CA LEU A 213 26.25 -51.38 -18.81
C LEU A 213 26.74 -50.80 -17.47
N GLY A 214 27.78 -51.41 -16.86
CA GLY A 214 28.39 -50.92 -15.62
C GLY A 214 29.10 -49.57 -15.81
N ARG A 215 29.79 -49.38 -16.94
CA ARG A 215 30.38 -48.08 -17.31
C ARG A 215 29.32 -47.00 -17.50
N GLY A 216 28.22 -47.32 -18.20
CA GLY A 216 27.09 -46.41 -18.38
C GLY A 216 26.41 -46.03 -17.07
N ARG A 217 26.19 -47.01 -16.18
CA ARG A 217 25.66 -46.78 -14.83
C ARG A 217 26.56 -45.83 -14.03
N ASN A 218 27.87 -46.09 -13.99
CA ASN A 218 28.82 -45.22 -13.28
C ASN A 218 28.85 -43.79 -13.84
N ALA A 219 28.82 -43.64 -15.18
CA ALA A 219 28.75 -42.33 -15.82
C ALA A 219 27.48 -41.55 -15.42
N TYR A 220 26.33 -42.23 -15.34
CA TYR A 220 25.09 -41.62 -14.87
C TYR A 220 25.16 -41.22 -13.38
N CYS A 221 25.68 -42.09 -12.52
CA CYS A 221 25.87 -41.77 -11.10
C CYS A 221 26.75 -40.52 -10.91
N HIS A 222 27.87 -40.40 -11.64
CA HIS A 222 28.72 -39.20 -11.60
C HIS A 222 28.03 -37.95 -12.15
N LYS A 223 27.20 -38.09 -13.20
CA LYS A 223 26.38 -36.98 -13.71
C LYS A 223 25.43 -36.48 -12.62
N MET A 224 24.70 -37.38 -11.96
CA MET A 224 23.76 -37.02 -10.90
C MET A 224 24.47 -36.41 -9.69
N GLU A 225 25.60 -36.98 -9.26
CA GLU A 225 26.45 -36.38 -8.23
C GLU A 225 26.81 -34.93 -8.57
N ARG A 226 27.25 -34.68 -9.82
CA ARG A 226 27.61 -33.33 -10.28
C ARG A 226 26.41 -32.38 -10.28
N VAL A 227 25.22 -32.84 -10.68
CA VAL A 227 23.99 -32.03 -10.66
C VAL A 227 23.66 -31.58 -9.24
N TYR A 228 23.69 -32.49 -8.26
CA TYR A 228 23.39 -32.12 -6.86
C TYR A 228 24.45 -31.20 -6.25
N LYS A 229 25.74 -31.38 -6.57
CA LYS A 229 26.79 -30.43 -6.16
C LYS A 229 26.57 -29.05 -6.76
N TYR A 230 26.21 -28.98 -8.04
CA TYR A 230 25.89 -27.71 -8.69
C TYR A 230 24.70 -27.00 -8.02
N LEU A 231 23.65 -27.72 -7.65
CA LEU A 231 22.51 -27.12 -6.93
C LEU A 231 22.91 -26.56 -5.55
N VAL A 232 23.84 -27.20 -4.85
CA VAL A 232 24.43 -26.66 -3.61
C VAL A 232 25.21 -25.36 -3.88
N GLU A 233 25.99 -25.32 -4.95
CA GLU A 233 26.73 -24.11 -5.36
C GLU A 233 25.78 -22.96 -5.70
N GLN A 234 24.67 -23.25 -6.39
CA GLN A 234 23.64 -22.25 -6.70
C GLN A 234 22.93 -21.72 -5.46
N LEU A 235 22.60 -22.57 -4.48
CA LEU A 235 21.99 -22.15 -3.21
C LEU A 235 22.92 -21.26 -2.38
N ARG A 236 24.23 -21.44 -2.49
CA ARG A 236 25.24 -20.64 -1.79
C ARG A 236 25.60 -19.33 -2.50
N MET A 237 25.14 -19.15 -3.74
CA MET A 237 25.35 -17.89 -4.43
C MET A 237 24.51 -16.81 -3.73
N PRO A 238 25.11 -15.65 -3.40
CA PRO A 238 24.34 -14.55 -2.84
C PRO A 238 23.21 -14.21 -3.82
N LEU A 239 22.00 -14.05 -3.29
CA LEU A 239 20.89 -13.53 -4.09
C LEU A 239 21.34 -12.19 -4.68
N PRO A 240 21.09 -11.91 -5.96
CA PRO A 240 21.41 -10.61 -6.53
C PRO A 240 20.70 -9.56 -5.68
N GLU A 241 21.47 -8.60 -5.16
CA GLU A 241 20.93 -7.51 -4.35
C GLU A 241 19.77 -6.87 -5.12
N THR A 242 18.55 -7.14 -4.66
CA THR A 242 17.43 -6.30 -5.03
C THR A 242 17.77 -4.95 -4.45
N LYS A 243 17.94 -3.93 -5.30
CA LYS A 243 18.27 -2.56 -4.89
C LYS A 243 17.37 -2.17 -3.72
N ALA A 244 17.90 -2.29 -2.51
CA ALA A 244 17.26 -1.79 -1.33
C ALA A 244 17.22 -0.28 -1.54
N THR A 245 16.01 0.27 -1.61
CA THR A 245 15.78 1.71 -1.54
C THR A 245 16.35 2.18 -0.21
N SER A 246 17.60 2.64 -0.25
CA SER A 246 18.22 3.49 0.74
C SER A 246 17.48 4.83 0.72
N ASP A 247 16.37 4.93 1.44
CA ASP A 247 15.79 6.20 1.90
C ASP A 247 14.60 5.90 2.81
N GLU A 248 14.89 5.57 4.06
CA GLU A 248 13.99 5.84 5.20
C GLU A 248 14.82 5.67 6.47
N GLN A 249 15.63 6.68 6.79
CA GLN A 249 16.07 6.89 8.17
C GLN A 249 14.83 7.27 8.99
N PRO A 250 14.50 6.56 10.08
CA PRO A 250 13.47 7.03 11.01
C PRO A 250 13.92 8.36 11.63
N PRO A 251 13.02 9.34 11.83
CA PRO A 251 13.39 10.57 12.52
C PRO A 251 13.83 10.23 13.94
N GLU A 252 15.04 10.67 14.29
CA GLU A 252 15.54 10.68 15.66
C GLU A 252 14.50 11.37 16.55
N THR A 253 14.09 10.65 17.59
CA THR A 253 13.28 11.20 18.67
C THR A 253 14.27 11.78 19.67
N ASP A 254 14.48 13.09 19.59
CA ASP A 254 15.10 13.85 20.66
C ASP A 254 14.05 14.04 21.78
N GLU A 255 14.17 13.23 22.83
CA GLU A 255 13.78 13.57 24.21
C GLU A 255 15.00 13.44 25.12
#